data_AF-A0A368F631-F1
#
_entry.id   AF-A0A368F631-F1
#
_cell.length_a   1.000
_cell.length_b   1.000
_cell.length_c   1.000
_cell.angle_alpha   90.00
_cell.angle_beta   90.00
_cell.angle_gamma   90.00
#
_symmetry.space_group_name_H-M   'P 1'
#
loop_
_entity.id
_entity.type
_entity.pdbx_description
1 polymer ?
#
loop_
_entity_poly.entity_id
_entity_poly.type
_entity_poly.pdbx_seq_one_letter_code
_entity_poly.pdbx_strand_id
1 'polypeptide(L)'
;MDQDSSSNIVLKASFLLFRLLKDNLGGNSRTVMIATISPAADNYEETLSTLRYADRAKRIVNHAVVNEDPNARVIRELREEVETLRMQISQTLKEHSETAELRERLAESERLVAQMNKSWEERLKETDTLNKVVYLLKFVSEVRGSQVQKYS
;
A
#
# COMPACT_ATOMS: atom_id res chain seq x y z
N MET A 1 75.38 -18.68 4.25
CA MET A 1 74.91 -17.34 3.83
C MET A 1 73.40 -17.46 3.64
N ASP A 2 72.65 -17.74 4.72
CA ASP A 2 71.28 -18.27 4.61
C ASP A 2 70.31 -17.65 5.64
N GLN A 3 70.54 -16.39 6.05
CA GLN A 3 69.64 -15.70 6.99
C GLN A 3 68.61 -14.76 6.32
N ASP A 4 68.77 -14.42 5.04
CA ASP A 4 67.86 -13.48 4.34
C ASP A 4 66.60 -14.13 3.74
N SER A 5 66.66 -15.42 3.41
CA SER A 5 65.53 -16.12 2.77
C SER A 5 64.38 -16.39 3.76
N SER A 6 64.72 -16.76 5.00
CA SER A 6 63.73 -17.08 6.04
C SER A 6 62.98 -15.84 6.53
N SER A 7 63.69 -14.71 6.68
CA SER A 7 63.10 -13.43 7.08
C SER A 7 62.11 -12.89 6.05
N ASN A 8 62.39 -13.08 4.75
CA ASN A 8 61.50 -12.69 3.66
C ASN A 8 60.21 -13.53 3.59
N ILE A 9 60.25 -14.80 3.99
CA ILE A 9 59.07 -15.68 3.97
C ILE A 9 58.13 -15.35 5.14
N VAL A 10 58.68 -15.14 6.34
CA VAL A 10 57.90 -14.80 7.55
C VAL A 10 57.17 -13.46 7.37
N LEU A 11 57.86 -12.44 6.85
CA LEU A 11 57.25 -11.13 6.61
C LEU A 11 56.13 -11.18 5.56
N LYS A 12 56.28 -11.99 4.51
CA LYS A 12 55.25 -12.15 3.47
C LYS A 12 53.99 -12.84 3.99
N ALA A 13 54.13 -13.85 4.85
CA ALA A 13 53.00 -14.59 5.41
C ALA A 13 52.14 -13.70 6.32
N SER A 14 52.77 -12.96 7.25
CA SER A 14 52.07 -12.04 8.15
C SER A 14 51.36 -10.91 7.40
N PHE A 15 52.00 -10.34 6.37
CA PHE A 15 51.41 -9.28 5.54
C PHE A 15 50.20 -9.77 4.73
N LEU A 16 50.28 -10.97 4.15
CA LEU A 16 49.17 -11.54 3.38
C LEU A 16 47.94 -11.79 4.26
N LEU A 17 48.14 -12.33 5.46
CA LEU A 17 47.05 -12.56 6.42
C LEU A 17 46.38 -11.24 6.82
N PHE A 18 47.17 -10.21 7.15
CA PHE A 18 46.63 -8.89 7.48
C PHE A 18 45.86 -8.27 6.30
N ARG A 19 46.36 -8.41 5.08
CA ARG A 19 45.69 -7.89 3.89
C ARG A 19 44.33 -8.54 3.65
N LEU A 20 44.19 -9.84 3.90
CA LEU A 20 42.92 -10.57 3.76
C LEU A 20 41.95 -10.26 4.91
N LEU A 21 42.46 -10.00 6.11
CA LEU A 21 41.65 -9.70 7.30
C LEU A 21 41.38 -8.21 7.52
N LYS A 22 41.92 -7.33 6.67
CA LYS A 22 41.79 -5.87 6.81
C LYS A 22 40.33 -5.43 6.95
N ASP A 23 39.43 -5.97 6.14
CA ASP A 23 38.02 -5.60 6.19
C ASP A 23 37.27 -6.24 7.38
N ASN A 24 37.87 -7.26 8.00
CA ASN A 24 37.34 -7.94 9.18
C ASN A 24 37.74 -7.27 10.51
N LEU A 25 38.75 -6.40 10.52
CA LEU A 25 39.23 -5.71 11.72
C LEU A 25 39.06 -4.20 11.56
N GLY A 26 37.84 -3.70 11.79
CA GLY A 26 37.47 -2.29 11.68
C GLY A 26 36.80 -1.89 10.36
N GLY A 27 36.42 -2.86 9.52
CA GLY A 27 35.77 -2.64 8.23
C GLY A 27 34.31 -3.11 8.15
N ASN A 28 33.85 -3.39 6.93
CA ASN A 28 32.51 -3.89 6.66
C ASN A 28 32.45 -5.42 6.82
N SER A 29 32.43 -5.89 8.07
CA SER A 29 32.29 -7.31 8.38
C SER A 29 31.73 -7.55 9.77
N ARG A 30 30.97 -8.63 9.95
CA ARG A 30 30.55 -9.13 11.26
C ARG A 30 31.59 -10.15 11.73
N THR A 31 32.48 -9.74 12.61
CA THR A 31 33.63 -10.54 13.01
C THR A 31 33.47 -11.07 14.43
N VAL A 32 33.77 -12.36 14.61
CA VAL A 32 33.79 -13.04 15.91
C VAL A 32 35.18 -13.64 16.12
N MET A 33 35.77 -13.38 17.27
CA MET A 33 37.02 -14.01 17.68
C MET A 33 36.73 -15.07 18.74
N ILE A 34 37.23 -16.29 18.53
CA ILE A 34 37.15 -17.39 19.49
C ILE A 34 38.53 -17.57 20.12
N ALA A 35 38.62 -17.35 21.43
CA ALA A 35 39.83 -17.58 22.22
C ALA A 35 39.79 -18.99 22.84
N THR A 36 40.64 -19.88 22.35
CA THR A 36 40.78 -21.24 22.91
C THR A 36 41.89 -21.25 23.95
N ILE A 37 41.57 -21.64 25.18
CA ILE A 37 42.51 -21.66 26.32
C ILE A 37 42.62 -23.05 26.92
N SER A 38 43.76 -23.34 27.55
CA SER A 38 43.99 -24.58 28.28
C SER A 38 43.79 -24.33 29.78
N PRO A 39 43.05 -25.19 30.51
CA PRO A 39 42.84 -25.02 31.94
C PRO A 39 44.04 -25.45 32.80
N ALA A 40 45.10 -26.00 32.19
CA ALA A 40 46.29 -26.46 32.93
C ALA A 40 47.09 -25.29 33.51
N ALA A 41 47.55 -25.42 34.77
CA ALA A 41 48.31 -24.39 35.47
C ALA A 41 49.65 -24.06 34.77
N ASP A 42 50.26 -25.03 34.09
CA ASP A 42 51.49 -24.84 33.33
C ASP A 42 51.33 -23.84 32.17
N ASN A 43 50.10 -23.66 31.67
CA ASN A 43 49.77 -22.76 30.56
C ASN A 43 49.19 -21.41 31.04
N TYR A 44 49.40 -21.05 32.31
CA TYR A 44 48.83 -19.84 32.89
C TYR A 44 49.23 -18.56 32.14
N GLU A 45 50.52 -18.39 31.84
CA GLU A 45 51.03 -17.19 31.14
C GLU A 45 50.49 -17.06 29.70
N GLU A 46 50.42 -18.16 28.97
CA GLU A 46 49.87 -18.19 27.60
C GLU A 46 48.36 -17.94 27.58
N THR A 47 47.64 -18.53 28.55
CA THR A 47 46.21 -18.31 28.75
C THR A 47 45.93 -16.84 29.07
N LEU A 48 46.71 -16.22 29.97
CA LEU A 48 46.59 -14.81 30.30
C LEU A 48 46.87 -13.92 29.08
N SER A 49 47.87 -14.26 28.28
CA SER A 49 48.23 -13.53 27.06
C SER A 49 47.12 -13.60 26.00
N THR A 50 46.49 -14.77 25.84
CA THR A 50 45.34 -14.97 24.93
C THR A 50 44.13 -14.17 25.39
N LEU A 51 43.81 -14.18 26.69
CA LEU A 51 42.71 -13.41 27.26
C LEU A 51 42.93 -11.89 27.11
N ARG A 52 44.16 -11.40 27.33
CA ARG A 52 44.51 -9.99 27.10
C ARG A 52 44.38 -9.58 25.63
N TYR A 53 44.69 -10.48 24.70
CA TYR A 53 44.49 -10.22 23.29
C TYR A 53 42.99 -10.21 22.93
N ALA A 54 42.20 -11.14 23.48
CA ALA A 54 40.75 -11.16 23.32
C ALA A 54 40.07 -9.90 23.87
N ASP A 55 40.52 -9.37 25.02
CA ASP A 55 40.01 -8.10 25.58
C ASP A 55 40.27 -6.92 24.64
N ARG A 56 41.45 -6.88 23.99
CA ARG A 56 41.75 -5.86 22.98
C ARG A 56 40.92 -6.03 21.72
N ALA A 57 40.77 -7.27 21.24
CA ALA A 57 39.98 -7.58 20.04
C ALA A 57 38.50 -7.22 20.22
N LYS A 58 37.94 -7.38 21.44
CA LYS A 58 36.57 -6.96 21.77
C LYS A 58 36.32 -5.46 21.56
N ARG A 59 37.36 -4.62 21.66
CA ARG A 59 37.24 -3.17 21.50
C ARG A 59 37.24 -2.72 20.04
N ILE A 60 37.50 -3.63 19.10
CA ILE A 60 37.46 -3.33 17.67
C ILE A 60 35.99 -3.19 17.26
N VAL A 61 35.62 -2.00 16.82
CA VAL A 61 34.27 -1.69 16.35
C VAL A 61 34.25 -1.84 14.82
N ASN A 62 33.42 -2.78 14.34
CA ASN A 62 33.17 -2.94 12.91
C ASN A 62 31.86 -2.27 12.52
N HIS A 63 31.84 -1.66 11.33
CA HIS A 63 30.64 -1.07 10.74
C HIS A 63 30.16 -1.94 9.59
N ALA A 64 29.43 -3.01 9.93
CA ALA A 64 28.87 -3.91 8.94
C ALA A 64 27.63 -3.30 8.29
N VAL A 65 27.74 -2.97 7.01
CA VAL A 65 26.64 -2.49 6.15
C VAL A 65 26.29 -3.60 5.17
N VAL A 66 24.98 -3.82 4.95
CA VAL A 66 24.52 -4.76 3.93
C VAL A 66 24.97 -4.23 2.57
N ASN A 67 25.86 -4.96 1.91
CA ASN A 67 26.25 -4.68 0.55
C ASN A 67 25.11 -5.09 -0.39
N GLU A 68 24.14 -4.18 -0.58
CA GLU A 68 23.16 -4.33 -1.65
C GLU A 68 23.86 -4.01 -2.98
N ASP A 69 23.80 -4.94 -3.92
CA ASP A 69 24.19 -4.65 -5.29
C ASP A 69 23.33 -3.51 -5.83
N PRO A 70 23.92 -2.50 -6.52
CA PRO A 70 23.16 -1.42 -7.13
C PRO A 70 22.02 -1.94 -8.02
N ASN A 71 22.27 -3.05 -8.72
CA ASN A 71 21.28 -3.73 -9.55
C ASN A 71 20.16 -4.37 -8.71
N ALA A 72 20.47 -4.98 -7.57
CA ALA A 72 19.46 -5.58 -6.70
C ALA A 72 18.52 -4.52 -6.11
N ARG A 73 19.07 -3.36 -5.73
CA ARG A 73 18.27 -2.21 -5.27
C ARG A 73 17.32 -1.70 -6.36
N VAL A 74 17.84 -1.45 -7.56
CA VAL A 74 17.04 -0.99 -8.70
C VAL A 74 15.96 -2.00 -9.09
N ILE A 75 16.27 -3.30 -9.09
CA ILE A 75 15.29 -4.35 -9.39
C ILE A 75 14.18 -4.40 -8.33
N ARG A 76 14.51 -4.18 -7.05
CA ARG A 76 13.50 -4.12 -5.97
C ARG A 76 12.57 -2.92 -6.16
N GLU A 77 13.14 -1.73 -6.37
CA GLU A 77 12.39 -0.49 -6.58
C GLU A 77 11.47 -0.60 -7.80
N LEU A 78 11.97 -1.11 -8.93
CA LEU A 78 11.16 -1.31 -10.13
C LEU A 78 10.02 -2.32 -9.93
N ARG A 79 10.24 -3.38 -9.14
CA ARG A 79 9.19 -4.36 -8.83
C ARG A 79 8.09 -3.76 -7.95
N GLU A 80 8.46 -2.95 -6.97
CA GLU A 80 7.50 -2.24 -6.10
C GLU A 80 6.67 -1.22 -6.91
N GLU A 81 7.29 -0.52 -7.85
CA GLU A 81 6.61 0.43 -8.72
C GLU A 81 5.61 -0.25 -9.67
N VAL A 82 6.00 -1.38 -10.29
CA VAL A 82 5.10 -2.17 -11.15
C VAL A 82 3.88 -2.67 -10.36
N GLU A 83 4.06 -3.11 -9.13
CA GLU A 83 2.95 -3.61 -8.32
C GLU A 83 2.00 -2.48 -7.90
N THR A 84 2.55 -1.32 -7.55
CA THR A 84 1.76 -0.12 -7.22
C THR A 84 0.91 0.33 -8.42
N LEU A 85 1.52 0.38 -9.61
CA LEU A 85 0.83 0.76 -10.84
C LEU A 85 -0.27 -0.25 -11.19
N ARG A 86 -0.02 -1.56 -11.02
CA ARG A 86 -1.05 -2.60 -11.23
C ARG A 86 -2.22 -2.44 -10.28
N MET A 87 -1.97 -2.13 -9.01
CA MET A 87 -3.04 -1.85 -8.04
C MET A 87 -3.88 -0.63 -8.46
N GLN A 88 -3.25 0.47 -8.86
CA GLN A 88 -3.96 1.68 -9.31
C GLN A 88 -4.84 1.43 -10.54
N ILE A 89 -4.34 0.67 -11.51
CA ILE A 89 -5.13 0.27 -12.69
C ILE A 89 -6.33 -0.57 -12.26
N SER A 90 -6.14 -1.53 -11.35
CA SER A 90 -7.22 -2.39 -10.87
C SER A 90 -8.31 -1.62 -10.11
N GLN A 91 -7.93 -0.60 -9.32
CA GLN A 91 -8.87 0.26 -8.60
C GLN A 91 -9.66 1.13 -9.58
N THR A 92 -8.99 1.80 -10.51
CA THR A 92 -9.63 2.63 -11.53
C THR A 92 -10.63 1.82 -12.37
N LEU A 93 -10.29 0.57 -12.72
CA LEU A 93 -11.20 -0.31 -13.46
C LEU A 93 -12.46 -0.67 -12.66
N LYS A 94 -12.33 -0.92 -11.35
CA LYS A 94 -13.48 -1.19 -10.48
C LYS A 94 -14.38 0.04 -10.35
N GLU A 95 -13.80 1.20 -10.09
CA GLU A 95 -14.54 2.47 -10.00
C GLU A 95 -15.29 2.78 -11.30
N HIS A 96 -14.66 2.51 -12.46
CA HIS A 96 -15.31 2.72 -13.75
C HIS A 96 -16.49 1.77 -13.98
N SER A 97 -16.36 0.50 -13.56
CA SER A 97 -17.45 -0.47 -13.63
C SER A 97 -18.62 -0.10 -12.71
N GLU A 98 -18.34 0.28 -11.46
CA GLU A 98 -19.35 0.67 -10.48
C GLU A 98 -20.09 1.94 -10.90
N THR A 99 -19.38 2.92 -11.46
CA THR A 99 -20.00 4.16 -11.96
C THR A 99 -20.87 3.92 -13.19
N ALA A 100 -20.51 2.97 -14.07
CA ALA A 100 -21.34 2.58 -15.21
C ALA A 100 -22.66 1.93 -14.73
N GLU A 101 -22.59 1.00 -13.78
CA GLU A 101 -23.76 0.32 -13.22
C GLU A 101 -24.71 1.29 -12.51
N LEU A 102 -24.18 2.22 -11.71
CA LEU A 102 -24.98 3.25 -11.03
C LEU A 102 -25.68 4.20 -12.01
N ARG A 103 -25.04 4.55 -13.14
CA ARG A 103 -25.65 5.38 -14.18
C ARG A 103 -26.81 4.68 -14.87
N GLU A 104 -26.69 3.38 -15.14
CA GLU A 104 -27.78 2.60 -15.74
C GLU A 104 -28.99 2.51 -14.80
N ARG A 105 -28.76 2.21 -13.52
CA ARG A 105 -29.82 2.20 -12.50
C ARG A 105 -30.50 3.57 -12.33
N LEU A 106 -29.74 4.66 -12.42
CA LEU A 106 -30.31 6.01 -12.36
C LEU A 106 -31.20 6.27 -13.57
N ALA A 107 -30.75 5.93 -14.78
CA ALA A 107 -31.54 6.10 -16.00
C ALA A 107 -32.84 5.27 -15.98
N GLU A 108 -32.83 4.06 -15.41
CA GLU A 108 -34.03 3.27 -15.17
C GLU A 108 -34.99 3.95 -14.19
N SER A 109 -34.47 4.44 -13.06
CA SER A 109 -35.27 5.15 -12.06
C SER A 109 -35.90 6.42 -12.65
N GLU A 110 -35.14 7.21 -13.40
CA GLU A 110 -35.64 8.43 -14.06
C GLU A 110 -36.75 8.10 -15.06
N ARG A 111 -36.63 7.01 -15.82
CA ARG A 111 -37.68 6.54 -16.74
C ARG A 111 -38.96 6.16 -16.02
N LEU A 112 -38.85 5.42 -14.91
CA LEU A 112 -40.00 5.02 -14.10
C LEU A 112 -40.70 6.26 -13.51
N VAL A 113 -39.94 7.22 -12.98
CA VAL A 113 -40.48 8.48 -12.46
C VAL A 113 -41.20 9.26 -13.56
N ALA A 114 -40.63 9.34 -14.76
CA ALA A 114 -41.26 10.02 -15.89
C ALA A 114 -42.57 9.34 -16.34
N GLN A 115 -42.62 8.00 -16.36
CA GLN A 115 -43.84 7.24 -16.65
C GLN A 115 -44.92 7.49 -15.60
N MET A 116 -44.54 7.43 -14.32
CA MET A 116 -45.45 7.67 -13.21
C MET A 116 -46.01 9.10 -13.26
N ASN A 117 -45.16 10.11 -13.47
CA ASN A 117 -45.59 11.51 -13.56
C ASN A 117 -46.58 11.75 -14.72
N LYS A 118 -46.38 11.12 -15.88
CA LYS A 118 -47.35 11.20 -17.00
C LYS A 118 -48.72 10.65 -16.60
N SER A 119 -48.76 9.49 -15.92
CA SER A 119 -50.01 8.90 -15.43
C SER A 119 -50.71 9.79 -14.40
N TRP A 120 -49.95 10.45 -13.53
CA TRP A 120 -50.48 11.42 -12.58
C TRP A 120 -51.04 12.68 -13.24
N GLU A 121 -50.38 13.21 -14.28
CA GLU A 121 -50.86 14.36 -15.06
C GLU A 121 -52.20 14.07 -15.77
N GLU A 122 -52.37 12.84 -16.29
CA GLU A 122 -53.63 12.40 -16.90
C GLU A 122 -54.77 12.35 -15.87
N ARG A 123 -54.53 11.72 -14.70
CA ARG A 123 -55.50 11.67 -13.60
C ARG A 123 -55.87 13.06 -13.08
N LEU A 124 -54.91 13.98 -13.05
CA LEU A 124 -55.17 15.36 -12.65
C LEU A 124 -56.08 16.09 -13.64
N LYS A 125 -55.88 15.87 -14.95
CA LYS A 125 -56.75 16.43 -16.00
C LYS A 125 -58.17 15.87 -15.94
N GLU A 126 -58.34 14.56 -15.70
CA GLU A 126 -59.66 13.96 -15.52
C GLU A 126 -60.41 14.55 -14.33
N THR A 127 -59.71 14.80 -13.22
CA THR A 127 -60.30 15.41 -12.04
C THR A 127 -60.72 16.86 -12.30
N ASP A 128 -59.92 17.63 -13.05
CA ASP A 128 -60.24 19.01 -13.44
C ASP A 128 -61.45 19.09 -14.40
N THR A 129 -61.53 18.18 -15.37
CA THR A 129 -62.68 18.13 -16.30
C THR A 129 -63.96 17.69 -15.61
N LEU A 130 -63.89 16.68 -14.74
CA LEU A 130 -65.01 16.27 -13.90
C LEU A 130 -65.51 17.42 -13.03
N ASN A 131 -64.61 18.15 -12.36
CA ASN A 131 -64.97 19.31 -11.56
C ASN A 131 -65.67 20.38 -12.41
N LYS A 132 -65.16 20.71 -13.61
CA LYS A 132 -65.81 21.68 -14.52
C LYS A 132 -67.23 21.26 -14.92
N VAL A 133 -67.45 19.98 -15.22
CA VAL A 133 -68.78 19.46 -15.56
C VAL A 133 -69.73 19.54 -14.35
N VAL A 134 -69.25 19.22 -13.15
CA VAL A 134 -70.04 19.37 -11.91
C VAL A 134 -70.42 20.83 -11.66
N TYR A 135 -69.49 21.77 -11.85
CA TYR A 135 -69.80 23.21 -11.75
C TYR A 135 -70.83 23.64 -12.80
N LEU A 136 -70.73 23.17 -14.04
CA LEU A 136 -71.70 23.48 -15.11
C LEU A 136 -73.08 22.86 -14.84
N LEU A 137 -73.15 21.61 -14.33
CA LEU A 137 -74.41 20.98 -13.95
C LEU A 137 -75.07 21.69 -12.77
N LYS A 138 -74.29 22.09 -11.76
CA LYS A 138 -74.76 22.91 -10.65
C LYS A 138 -75.32 24.24 -11.17
N PHE A 139 -74.59 24.92 -12.05
CA PHE A 139 -75.03 26.15 -12.70
C PHE A 139 -76.33 25.98 -13.50
N VAL A 140 -76.43 24.93 -14.33
CA VAL A 140 -77.66 24.64 -15.10
C VAL A 140 -78.83 24.30 -14.18
N SER A 141 -78.61 23.58 -13.08
CA SER A 141 -79.65 23.28 -12.09
C SER A 141 -80.15 24.54 -11.37
N GLU A 142 -79.26 25.48 -11.07
CA GLU A 142 -79.55 26.74 -10.38
C GLU A 142 -80.30 27.71 -11.32
N VAL A 143 -79.91 27.74 -12.60
CA VAL A 143 -80.62 28.49 -13.66
C VAL A 143 -81.99 27.88 -13.94
N ARG A 144 -82.12 26.54 -13.98
CA ARG A 144 -83.42 25.87 -14.17
C ARG A 144 -84.34 26.02 -12.97
N GLY A 145 -83.82 25.93 -11.74
CA GLY A 145 -84.60 26.19 -10.52
C GLY A 145 -85.20 27.60 -10.51
N SER A 146 -84.45 28.59 -11.01
CA SER A 146 -84.91 29.98 -11.13
C SER A 146 -86.02 30.19 -12.17
N GLN A 147 -86.16 29.30 -13.17
CA GLN A 147 -87.22 29.39 -14.18
C GLN A 147 -88.52 28.70 -13.72
N VAL A 148 -88.44 27.67 -12.87
CA VAL A 148 -89.63 26.97 -12.36
C VAL A 148 -90.40 27.82 -11.34
N GLN A 149 -89.72 28.69 -10.59
CA GLN A 149 -90.37 29.60 -9.63
C GLN A 149 -91.12 30.78 -10.27
N LYS A 150 -90.94 31.01 -11.57
CA LYS A 150 -91.54 32.15 -12.30
C LYS A 150 -92.88 31.82 -12.99
N TYR A 151 -93.33 30.57 -12.92
CA TYR A 151 -94.56 30.08 -13.56
C TYR A 151 -95.54 29.43 -12.57
N SER A 152 -95.47 29.75 -11.27
CA SER A 152 -96.44 29.30 -10.26
C SER A 152 -97.05 30.46 -9.50
#